data_AF-A0AAN6NJN1-F1
#
_entry.id   AF-A0AAN6NJN1-F1
#
_cell.length_a   1.000
_cell.length_b   1.000
_cell.length_c   1.000
_cell.angle_alpha   90.00
_cell.angle_beta   90.00
_cell.angle_gamma   90.00
#
_symmetry.space_group_name_H-M   'P 1'
#
loop_
_entity.id
_entity.type
_entity.pdbx_description
1 polymer ?
#
loop_
_entity_poly.entity_id
_entity_poly.type
_entity_poly.pdbx_seq_one_letter_code
_entity_poly.pdbx_strand_id
1 'polypeptide(L)'
;MDPSRSSDERPFPSLKELQDAGVSRVIYTPASQRLYWRFDGIFPTAISVMKNAKGAQDDLEPFFNPDTGTWHEISQLPLTEPKISSLEVSVFDLEGERWERDWAEWHEYHHGATWESVASAEDHTTHHGQGGDGPAPIRGQQERVKYGDLNDDVRRKWDLQKKEDGTWTEDSGEEILIRCCGEDRPLQYKQDPKLVVTAGSSEEDFVTVRDFVSAIHPWLMGLRDDIFKARIVSRERPYYGGPPEEAAWMVGLHVSLHCSRPLEIEEKREWVRDHTRFTPDPSSHPSHSKMIEKIRADIAEKRKLRNDGVLLPFKRTEGSRSSPQPSG
;
A
#
# COMPACT_ATOMS: atom_id res chain seq x y z
N MET A 1 2.74 -53.87 28.93
CA MET A 1 2.21 -53.69 27.57
C MET A 1 1.43 -52.40 27.62
N ASP A 2 2.06 -51.32 27.17
CA ASP A 2 1.60 -49.94 27.32
C ASP A 2 1.25 -49.41 25.93
N PRO A 3 0.03 -48.91 25.69
CA PRO A 3 -0.23 -48.03 24.57
C PRO A 3 -0.71 -46.68 25.11
N SER A 4 0.25 -45.85 25.48
CA SER A 4 0.07 -44.41 25.65
C SER A 4 -0.19 -43.77 24.28
N ARG A 5 -1.46 -43.68 23.89
CA ARG A 5 -1.92 -42.78 22.83
C ARG A 5 -2.55 -41.56 23.50
N SER A 6 -1.70 -40.57 23.78
CA SER A 6 -2.10 -39.25 24.27
C SER A 6 -2.92 -38.54 23.18
N SER A 7 -4.24 -38.63 23.24
CA SER A 7 -5.17 -37.82 22.44
C SER A 7 -5.52 -36.55 23.22
N ASP A 8 -4.55 -35.64 23.30
CA ASP A 8 -4.69 -34.34 23.98
C ASP A 8 -3.97 -33.25 23.17
N GLU A 9 -4.08 -33.32 21.83
CA GLU A 9 -3.54 -32.29 20.94
C GLU A 9 -4.56 -31.14 20.92
N ARG A 10 -4.25 -30.05 21.62
CA ARG A 10 -5.14 -28.88 21.70
C ARG A 10 -5.48 -28.38 20.28
N PRO A 11 -6.74 -27.96 20.04
CA PRO A 11 -7.13 -27.37 18.77
C PRO A 11 -6.24 -26.16 18.43
N PHE A 12 -6.01 -25.92 17.14
CA PHE A 12 -5.17 -24.80 16.72
C PHE A 12 -5.73 -23.48 17.25
N PRO A 13 -4.89 -22.59 17.79
CA PRO A 13 -5.35 -21.29 18.28
C PRO A 13 -5.79 -20.41 17.12
N SER A 14 -6.72 -19.50 17.38
CA SER A 14 -7.01 -18.37 16.48
C SER A 14 -5.84 -17.39 16.45
N LEU A 15 -5.75 -16.58 15.38
CA LEU A 15 -4.78 -15.49 15.31
C LEU A 15 -4.89 -14.54 16.50
N LYS A 16 -6.12 -14.27 16.94
CA LYS A 16 -6.40 -13.39 18.07
C LYS A 16 -5.87 -13.96 19.39
N GLU A 17 -6.08 -15.25 19.66
CA GLU A 17 -5.53 -15.90 20.85
C GLU A 17 -4.00 -15.87 20.85
N LEU A 18 -3.36 -16.06 19.69
CA LEU A 18 -1.91 -15.91 19.56
C LEU A 18 -1.45 -14.48 19.85
N GLN A 19 -2.17 -13.47 19.35
CA GLN A 19 -1.89 -12.06 19.64
C GLN A 19 -2.05 -11.73 21.13
N ASP A 20 -3.14 -12.19 21.75
CA ASP A 20 -3.43 -12.00 23.18
C ASP A 20 -2.38 -12.71 24.06
N ALA A 21 -1.82 -13.83 23.58
CA ALA A 21 -0.70 -14.53 24.19
C ALA A 21 0.67 -13.88 23.93
N GLY A 22 0.73 -12.77 23.19
CA GLY A 22 1.97 -12.04 22.88
C GLY A 22 2.83 -12.68 21.77
N VAL A 23 2.28 -13.63 21.02
CA VAL A 23 2.96 -14.22 19.86
C VAL A 23 2.94 -13.22 18.71
N SER A 24 4.04 -12.48 18.56
CA SER A 24 4.15 -11.45 17.54
C SER A 24 4.30 -12.05 16.14
N ARG A 25 5.00 -13.18 15.98
CA ARG A 25 5.38 -13.69 14.65
C ARG A 25 4.45 -14.81 14.14
N VAL A 26 3.30 -14.41 13.58
CA VAL A 26 2.49 -15.26 12.71
C VAL A 26 2.59 -14.74 11.28
N ILE A 27 3.09 -15.56 10.35
CA ILE A 27 3.39 -15.16 8.97
C ILE A 27 2.73 -16.10 7.97
N TYR A 28 2.51 -15.64 6.74
CA TYR A 28 2.08 -16.50 5.64
C TYR A 28 3.14 -17.56 5.33
N THR A 29 2.72 -18.80 5.06
CA THR A 29 3.65 -19.88 4.68
C THR A 29 4.28 -19.61 3.31
N PRO A 30 5.44 -20.22 3.00
CA PRO A 30 6.03 -20.14 1.66
C PRO A 30 5.09 -20.60 0.54
N ALA A 31 4.12 -21.47 0.85
CA ALA A 31 3.09 -21.90 -0.08
C ALA A 31 2.10 -20.78 -0.39
N SER A 32 1.57 -20.12 0.64
CA SER A 32 0.66 -18.96 0.49
C SER A 32 1.31 -17.79 -0.25
N GLN A 33 2.61 -17.58 -0.05
CA GLN A 33 3.39 -16.54 -0.73
C GLN A 33 3.58 -16.78 -2.25
N ARG A 34 3.20 -17.97 -2.76
CA ARG A 34 3.23 -18.29 -4.20
C ARG A 34 1.95 -17.88 -4.93
N LEU A 35 0.95 -17.36 -4.23
CA LEU A 35 -0.30 -16.92 -4.85
C LEU A 35 -0.04 -15.73 -5.78
N TYR A 36 -0.36 -15.92 -7.05
CA TYR A 36 -0.47 -14.85 -8.04
C TYR A 36 -1.95 -14.52 -8.19
N TRP A 37 -2.39 -13.48 -7.50
CA TRP A 37 -3.82 -13.22 -7.31
C TRP A 37 -4.23 -11.91 -7.95
N ARG A 38 -4.94 -12.00 -9.09
CA ARG A 38 -5.57 -10.85 -9.73
C ARG A 38 -6.78 -10.41 -8.91
N PHE A 39 -6.85 -9.12 -8.59
CA PHE A 39 -8.01 -8.55 -7.92
C PHE A 39 -9.24 -8.63 -8.82
N ASP A 40 -9.15 -8.09 -10.05
CA ASP A 40 -10.21 -8.15 -11.05
C ASP A 40 -10.17 -9.49 -11.80
N GLY A 41 -11.06 -10.41 -11.42
CA GLY A 41 -11.22 -11.71 -12.06
C GLY A 41 -12.34 -12.54 -11.42
N ILE A 42 -12.59 -13.74 -11.96
CA ILE A 42 -13.59 -14.67 -11.42
C ILE A 42 -12.86 -15.78 -10.66
N PHE A 43 -13.20 -16.01 -9.39
CA PHE A 43 -12.70 -17.17 -8.66
C PHE A 43 -13.23 -18.48 -9.25
N PRO A 44 -12.39 -19.53 -9.39
CA PRO A 44 -10.98 -19.60 -9.00
C PRO A 44 -9.98 -19.16 -10.08
N THR A 45 -10.43 -18.83 -11.29
CA THR A 45 -9.56 -18.48 -12.44
C THR A 45 -8.75 -17.19 -12.28
N ALA A 46 -9.14 -16.32 -11.34
CA ALA A 46 -8.39 -15.12 -10.97
C ALA A 46 -7.05 -15.41 -10.27
N ILE A 47 -6.83 -16.66 -9.87
CA ILE A 47 -5.70 -17.09 -9.05
C ILE A 47 -4.84 -18.09 -9.84
N SER A 48 -3.56 -17.78 -9.89
CA SER A 48 -2.50 -18.68 -10.36
C SER A 48 -1.46 -18.90 -9.27
N VAL A 49 -0.57 -19.86 -9.49
CA VAL A 49 0.47 -20.26 -8.55
C VAL A 49 1.83 -20.07 -9.21
N MET A 50 2.70 -19.30 -8.55
CA MET A 50 4.09 -19.14 -8.94
C MET A 50 4.91 -20.38 -8.57
N LYS A 51 5.99 -20.67 -9.28
CA LYS A 51 6.94 -21.75 -8.91
C LYS A 51 7.59 -21.51 -7.53
N ASN A 52 7.84 -20.23 -7.20
CA ASN A 52 8.39 -19.78 -5.92
C ASN A 52 7.87 -18.35 -5.62
N ALA A 53 8.04 -17.85 -4.40
CA ALA A 53 7.52 -16.54 -3.97
C ALA A 53 8.09 -15.33 -4.75
N LYS A 54 9.17 -15.52 -5.55
CA LYS A 54 9.79 -14.49 -6.40
C LYS A 54 9.69 -14.83 -7.89
N GLY A 55 8.71 -15.64 -8.27
CA GLY A 55 8.51 -16.19 -9.61
C GLY A 55 7.40 -15.49 -10.40
N ALA A 56 7.11 -14.20 -10.16
CA ALA A 56 6.01 -13.51 -10.81
C ALA A 56 6.15 -13.34 -12.35
N GLN A 57 7.35 -13.55 -12.88
CA GLN A 57 7.66 -13.55 -14.31
C GLN A 57 7.87 -14.97 -14.89
N ASP A 58 7.83 -16.01 -14.05
CA ASP A 58 7.95 -17.39 -14.50
C ASP A 58 6.61 -17.90 -15.05
N ASP A 59 6.60 -19.08 -15.68
CA ASP A 59 5.35 -19.75 -16.03
C ASP A 59 4.50 -20.00 -14.77
N LEU A 60 3.25 -19.60 -14.84
CA LEU A 60 2.28 -19.73 -13.76
C LEU A 60 1.45 -20.99 -13.95
N GLU A 61 1.20 -21.70 -12.85
CA GLU A 61 0.31 -22.85 -12.84
C GLU A 61 -1.11 -22.41 -12.41
N PRO A 62 -2.18 -23.02 -12.93
CA PRO A 62 -3.53 -22.68 -12.50
C PRO A 62 -3.75 -23.12 -11.04
N PHE A 63 -4.35 -22.26 -10.21
CA PHE A 63 -4.73 -22.66 -8.84
C PHE A 63 -5.83 -23.72 -8.82
N PHE A 64 -6.73 -23.66 -9.81
CA PHE A 64 -7.74 -24.67 -10.10
C PHE A 64 -7.71 -25.00 -11.58
N ASN A 65 -7.58 -26.28 -11.90
CA ASN A 65 -7.62 -26.76 -13.27
C ASN A 65 -9.08 -27.10 -13.65
N PRO A 66 -9.72 -26.34 -14.56
CA PRO A 66 -11.12 -26.59 -14.95
C PRO A 66 -11.29 -27.85 -15.80
N ASP A 67 -10.26 -28.29 -16.53
CA ASP A 67 -10.33 -29.46 -17.40
C ASP A 67 -10.37 -30.76 -16.58
N THR A 68 -9.62 -30.80 -15.48
CA THR A 68 -9.54 -31.96 -14.58
C THR A 68 -10.40 -31.82 -13.33
N GLY A 69 -10.87 -30.61 -13.01
CA GLY A 69 -11.59 -30.31 -11.77
C GLY A 69 -10.73 -30.40 -10.51
N THR A 70 -9.40 -30.33 -10.64
CA THR A 70 -8.46 -30.54 -9.53
C THR A 70 -7.85 -29.23 -9.05
N TRP A 71 -7.69 -29.09 -7.73
CA TRP A 71 -6.98 -27.97 -7.10
C TRP A 71 -5.47 -28.22 -7.10
N HIS A 72 -4.70 -27.13 -7.17
CA HIS A 72 -3.25 -27.18 -6.99
C HIS A 72 -2.89 -27.68 -5.57
N GLU A 73 -1.76 -28.38 -5.41
CA GLU A 73 -1.30 -28.97 -4.13
C GLU A 73 -1.30 -27.98 -2.95
N ILE A 74 -0.84 -26.74 -3.18
CA ILE A 74 -0.81 -25.69 -2.16
C ILE A 74 -2.18 -25.35 -1.56
N SER A 75 -3.27 -25.68 -2.26
CA SER A 75 -4.63 -25.39 -1.80
C SER A 75 -4.95 -26.05 -0.44
N GLN A 76 -4.32 -27.19 -0.14
CA GLN A 76 -4.51 -27.94 1.11
C GLN A 76 -3.44 -27.63 2.16
N LEU A 77 -2.47 -26.76 1.85
CA LEU A 77 -1.40 -26.41 2.78
C LEU A 77 -1.88 -25.33 3.77
N PRO A 78 -1.26 -25.23 4.96
CA PRO A 78 -1.60 -24.20 5.93
C PRO A 78 -1.37 -22.80 5.38
N LEU A 79 -2.28 -21.88 5.69
CA LEU A 79 -2.16 -20.47 5.32
C LEU A 79 -0.96 -19.81 6.03
N THR A 80 -0.79 -20.09 7.32
CA THR A 80 0.19 -19.43 8.21
C THR A 80 1.11 -20.40 8.94
N GLU A 81 2.23 -19.86 9.43
CA GLU A 81 3.11 -20.47 10.42
C GLU A 81 3.25 -19.53 11.63
N PRO A 82 2.89 -19.96 12.87
CA PRO A 82 2.23 -21.23 13.19
C PRO A 82 0.83 -21.33 12.56
N LYS A 83 0.31 -22.57 12.50
CA LYS A 83 -1.04 -22.85 12.02
C LYS A 83 -2.08 -22.25 12.95
N ILE A 84 -3.16 -21.74 12.38
CA ILE A 84 -4.27 -21.10 13.10
C ILE A 84 -5.61 -21.68 12.66
N SER A 85 -6.59 -21.68 13.56
CA SER A 85 -7.97 -22.14 13.27
C SER A 85 -8.85 -21.04 12.66
N SER A 86 -8.50 -19.77 12.90
CA SER A 86 -9.17 -18.62 12.28
C SER A 86 -8.29 -17.37 12.21
N LEU A 87 -8.59 -16.49 11.25
CA LEU A 87 -8.06 -15.13 11.17
C LEU A 87 -9.12 -14.11 10.78
N GLU A 88 -9.03 -12.92 11.36
CA GLU A 88 -9.78 -11.74 10.92
C GLU A 88 -8.95 -10.98 9.88
N VAL A 89 -9.59 -10.60 8.77
CA VAL A 89 -8.95 -9.93 7.64
C VAL A 89 -9.66 -8.61 7.37
N SER A 90 -8.88 -7.53 7.19
CA SER A 90 -9.33 -6.21 6.74
C SER A 90 -8.66 -5.83 5.41
N VAL A 91 -9.12 -4.77 4.75
CA VAL A 91 -8.52 -4.22 3.52
C VAL A 91 -7.91 -2.86 3.83
N PHE A 92 -6.65 -2.66 3.44
CA PHE A 92 -5.87 -1.47 3.78
C PHE A 92 -6.53 -0.16 3.32
N ASP A 93 -7.09 -0.16 2.12
CA ASP A 93 -7.74 1.02 1.51
C ASP A 93 -9.03 1.42 2.25
N LEU A 94 -9.68 0.47 2.95
CA LEU A 94 -10.93 0.68 3.68
C LEU A 94 -10.76 0.63 5.20
N GLU A 95 -9.53 0.46 5.69
CA GLU A 95 -9.27 0.29 7.12
C GLU A 95 -9.21 1.64 7.83
N GLY A 96 -9.93 1.72 8.94
CA GLY A 96 -9.97 2.84 9.85
C GLY A 96 -10.58 4.08 9.21
N GLU A 97 -9.88 5.19 9.38
CA GLU A 97 -10.29 6.51 8.89
C GLU A 97 -9.55 6.88 7.60
N ARG A 98 -8.76 5.96 7.01
CA ARG A 98 -7.90 6.28 5.86
C ARG A 98 -8.71 6.85 4.70
N TRP A 99 -9.70 6.11 4.21
CA TRP A 99 -10.48 6.57 3.06
C TRP A 99 -11.16 7.91 3.36
N GLU A 100 -11.77 8.04 4.54
CA GLU A 100 -12.44 9.28 4.93
C GLU A 100 -11.48 10.47 5.04
N ARG A 101 -10.31 10.28 5.67
CA ARG A 101 -9.28 11.30 5.81
C ARG A 101 -8.74 11.70 4.44
N ASP A 102 -8.32 10.72 3.64
CA ASP A 102 -7.77 10.98 2.31
C ASP A 102 -8.84 11.67 1.44
N TRP A 103 -10.13 11.33 1.60
CA TRP A 103 -11.26 12.01 0.94
C TRP A 103 -11.40 13.45 1.41
N ALA A 104 -11.37 13.69 2.71
CA ALA A 104 -11.49 15.03 3.28
C ALA A 104 -10.32 15.91 2.82
N GLU A 105 -9.08 15.43 2.92
CA GLU A 105 -7.87 16.14 2.50
C GLU A 105 -7.90 16.49 0.99
N TRP A 106 -8.29 15.53 0.14
CA TRP A 106 -8.37 15.78 -1.30
C TRP A 106 -9.47 16.79 -1.66
N HIS A 107 -10.62 16.71 -0.99
CA HIS A 107 -11.78 17.56 -1.30
C HIS A 107 -11.82 18.88 -0.53
N GLU A 108 -10.96 19.08 0.48
CA GLU A 108 -10.91 20.32 1.28
C GLU A 108 -10.64 21.53 0.38
N TYR A 109 -9.68 21.42 -0.55
CA TYR A 109 -9.28 22.53 -1.42
C TYR A 109 -10.19 22.75 -2.64
N HIS A 110 -11.30 22.03 -2.75
CA HIS A 110 -12.29 22.25 -3.82
C HIS A 110 -13.20 23.47 -3.60
N HIS A 111 -12.89 24.29 -2.58
CA HIS A 111 -13.59 25.53 -2.28
C HIS A 111 -13.65 26.47 -3.48
N GLY A 112 -14.87 26.73 -3.97
CA GLY A 112 -15.25 28.06 -4.45
C GLY A 112 -14.54 28.63 -5.68
N ALA A 113 -14.06 27.82 -6.63
CA ALA A 113 -13.79 28.35 -7.97
C ALA A 113 -15.13 28.58 -8.70
N THR A 114 -15.89 29.59 -8.24
CA THR A 114 -16.83 30.26 -9.13
C THR A 114 -16.01 30.78 -10.30
N TRP A 115 -16.55 30.70 -11.50
CA TRP A 115 -15.96 31.23 -12.73
C TRP A 115 -15.48 32.70 -12.63
N GLU A 116 -15.90 33.43 -11.58
CA GLU A 116 -15.46 34.79 -11.26
C GLU A 116 -14.05 34.86 -10.64
N SER A 117 -13.53 33.81 -10.00
CA SER A 117 -12.15 33.81 -9.48
C SER A 117 -11.09 33.50 -10.54
N VAL A 118 -11.49 33.00 -11.72
CA VAL A 118 -10.58 32.81 -12.87
C VAL A 118 -10.39 34.11 -13.66
N ALA A 119 -11.30 35.08 -13.50
CA ALA A 119 -11.24 36.39 -14.14
C ALA A 119 -10.27 37.39 -13.45
N SER A 120 -9.67 37.02 -12.31
CA SER A 120 -8.59 37.81 -11.68
C SER A 120 -7.21 37.17 -11.81
N ALA A 121 -7.06 36.13 -12.62
CA ALA A 121 -5.76 35.57 -13.01
C ALA A 121 -5.34 35.99 -14.43
N GLU A 122 -5.78 37.16 -14.89
CA GLU A 122 -5.18 37.85 -16.03
C GLU A 122 -3.83 38.46 -15.63
N ASP A 123 -2.82 37.65 -15.30
CA ASP A 123 -1.41 38.08 -15.46
C ASP A 123 -0.38 36.94 -15.54
N HIS A 124 -0.75 35.75 -16.02
CA HIS A 124 0.24 34.75 -16.43
C HIS A 124 -0.14 34.05 -17.73
N THR A 125 -0.34 34.82 -18.80
CA THR A 125 0.06 34.34 -20.12
C THR A 125 1.59 34.34 -20.17
N THR A 126 2.25 33.18 -20.26
CA THR A 126 2.96 32.77 -21.49
C THR A 126 3.41 31.29 -21.40
N HIS A 127 3.12 30.56 -22.49
CA HIS A 127 3.80 29.36 -23.04
C HIS A 127 3.17 27.95 -22.87
N HIS A 128 2.50 27.56 -23.97
CA HIS A 128 2.30 26.22 -24.57
C HIS A 128 1.45 25.22 -23.77
N GLY A 129 0.33 24.65 -24.23
CA GLY A 129 -0.24 24.52 -25.57
C GLY A 129 -0.97 23.16 -25.62
N GLN A 130 -2.21 23.16 -26.14
CA GLN A 130 -3.12 22.02 -26.39
C GLN A 130 -4.03 21.58 -25.23
N GLY A 131 -5.28 22.06 -25.30
CA GLY A 131 -6.39 21.68 -24.46
C GLY A 131 -6.96 20.30 -24.79
N GLY A 132 -7.40 19.60 -23.76
CA GLY A 132 -8.19 18.38 -23.86
C GLY A 132 -9.63 18.67 -23.47
N ASP A 133 -10.56 18.39 -24.39
CA ASP A 133 -12.01 18.45 -24.24
C ASP A 133 -12.54 17.27 -23.38
N GLY A 134 -12.07 17.14 -22.14
CA GLY A 134 -12.75 16.33 -21.13
C GLY A 134 -13.74 17.20 -20.36
N PRO A 135 -14.96 16.73 -20.02
CA PRO A 135 -15.84 17.51 -19.16
C PRO A 135 -15.12 17.75 -17.82
N ALA A 136 -14.87 19.01 -17.50
CA ALA A 136 -14.41 19.40 -16.17
C ALA A 136 -15.40 18.84 -15.14
N PRO A 137 -14.95 18.29 -13.99
CA PRO A 137 -15.85 17.87 -12.93
C PRO A 137 -16.76 19.03 -12.55
N ILE A 138 -18.04 18.75 -12.27
CA ILE A 138 -19.03 19.76 -11.91
C ILE A 138 -18.55 20.49 -10.64
N ARG A 139 -17.84 21.60 -10.84
CA ARG A 139 -17.29 22.46 -9.80
C ARG A 139 -18.43 23.22 -9.12
N GLY A 140 -18.56 23.10 -7.80
CA GLY A 140 -19.35 24.06 -7.00
C GLY A 140 -20.42 23.54 -6.03
N GLN A 141 -20.49 22.25 -5.70
CA GLN A 141 -21.41 21.77 -4.63
C GLN A 141 -20.62 21.05 -3.53
N GLN A 142 -19.97 21.84 -2.68
CA GLN A 142 -19.54 21.34 -1.36
C GLN A 142 -20.69 21.53 -0.39
N GLU A 143 -21.02 20.49 0.37
CA GLU A 143 -21.94 20.56 1.49
C GLU A 143 -21.13 20.38 2.77
N ARG A 144 -21.25 21.35 3.68
CA ARG A 144 -20.59 21.32 4.98
C ARG A 144 -21.64 21.46 6.07
N VAL A 145 -21.43 20.78 7.20
CA VAL A 145 -22.30 20.84 8.37
C VAL A 145 -21.47 21.03 9.61
N LYS A 146 -22.02 21.71 10.62
CA LYS A 146 -21.33 21.80 11.90
C LYS A 146 -21.29 20.43 12.54
N TYR A 147 -20.18 20.10 13.17
CA TYR A 147 -20.02 18.82 13.84
C TYR A 147 -21.13 18.56 14.89
N GLY A 148 -21.53 19.61 15.62
CA GLY A 148 -22.65 19.58 16.57
C GLY A 148 -24.03 19.31 15.96
N ASP A 149 -24.19 19.40 14.64
CA ASP A 149 -25.45 19.11 13.94
C ASP A 149 -25.51 17.68 13.38
N LEU A 150 -24.40 16.92 13.45
CA LEU A 150 -24.36 15.51 13.06
C LEU A 150 -25.09 14.65 14.09
N ASN A 151 -25.74 13.58 13.63
CA ASN A 151 -26.26 12.56 14.54
C ASN A 151 -25.11 11.79 15.21
N ASP A 152 -25.30 11.32 16.45
CA ASP A 152 -24.29 10.57 17.21
C ASP A 152 -23.84 9.27 16.52
N ASP A 153 -24.73 8.64 15.75
CA ASP A 153 -24.44 7.46 14.93
C ASP A 153 -23.59 7.79 13.69
N VAL A 154 -23.41 9.08 13.35
CA VAL A 154 -22.56 9.61 12.25
C VAL A 154 -21.32 10.36 12.79
N ARG A 155 -21.35 10.87 14.02
CA ARG A 155 -20.17 11.43 14.72
C ARG A 155 -19.08 10.39 14.99
N ARG A 156 -17.84 10.60 14.53
CA ARG A 156 -16.71 9.75 14.93
C ARG A 156 -16.15 10.19 16.28
N LYS A 157 -15.63 9.23 17.04
CA LYS A 157 -15.07 9.43 18.38
C LYS A 157 -13.79 10.29 18.39
N TRP A 158 -13.08 10.41 17.26
CA TRP A 158 -11.78 11.09 17.16
C TRP A 158 -11.86 12.55 16.65
N ASP A 159 -12.92 12.93 15.93
CA ASP A 159 -13.20 14.35 15.60
C ASP A 159 -13.45 15.20 16.86
N LEU A 160 -13.67 14.54 18.00
CA LEU A 160 -13.69 15.14 19.31
C LEU A 160 -12.24 15.28 19.81
N GLN A 161 -11.60 16.42 19.58
CA GLN A 161 -10.47 16.79 20.42
C GLN A 161 -10.97 16.89 21.87
N LYS A 162 -10.60 15.91 22.69
CA LYS A 162 -10.87 15.95 24.12
C LYS A 162 -10.04 17.10 24.70
N LYS A 163 -10.71 18.10 25.27
CA LYS A 163 -10.02 19.12 26.07
C LYS A 163 -9.36 18.45 27.26
N GLU A 164 -8.28 19.04 27.76
CA GLU A 164 -7.50 18.51 28.90
C GLU A 164 -8.34 18.34 30.19
N ASP A 165 -9.48 19.01 30.29
CA ASP A 165 -10.42 18.96 31.42
C ASP A 165 -11.37 17.75 31.38
N GLY A 166 -11.31 16.95 30.32
CA GLY A 166 -12.18 15.79 30.14
C GLY A 166 -13.56 16.12 29.56
N THR A 167 -13.84 17.38 29.28
CA THR A 167 -15.07 17.85 28.64
C THR A 167 -14.95 17.70 27.12
N TRP A 168 -15.96 17.14 26.48
CA TRP A 168 -16.04 17.09 25.02
C TRP A 168 -16.24 18.50 24.47
N THR A 169 -15.69 18.83 23.31
CA THR A 169 -16.13 20.01 22.56
C THR A 169 -17.50 19.69 21.96
N GLU A 170 -18.56 19.74 22.78
CA GLU A 170 -19.94 19.58 22.31
C GLU A 170 -20.30 20.61 21.22
N ASP A 171 -19.53 21.70 21.12
CA ASP A 171 -19.72 22.79 20.18
C ASP A 171 -18.42 23.18 19.45
N SER A 172 -17.67 22.24 18.85
CA SER A 172 -16.73 22.71 17.81
C SER A 172 -17.62 23.30 16.71
N GLY A 173 -17.65 24.63 16.59
CA GLY A 173 -18.28 25.33 15.46
C GLY A 173 -17.58 25.07 14.12
N GLU A 174 -16.78 24.00 14.07
CA GLU A 174 -16.00 23.55 12.94
C GLU A 174 -16.94 22.84 11.97
N GLU A 175 -17.01 23.39 10.77
CA GLU A 175 -17.78 22.84 9.67
C GLU A 175 -17.00 21.70 9.05
N ILE A 176 -17.56 20.49 9.09
CA ILE A 176 -16.99 19.36 8.38
C ILE A 176 -17.57 19.27 6.98
N LEU A 177 -16.75 18.95 5.99
CA LEU A 177 -17.20 18.64 4.64
C LEU A 177 -17.88 17.26 4.64
N ILE A 178 -19.12 17.18 4.15
CA ILE A 178 -19.91 15.92 4.09
C ILE A 178 -20.27 15.49 2.67
N ARG A 179 -20.18 16.39 1.68
CA ARG A 179 -20.40 16.06 0.27
C ARG A 179 -19.56 16.97 -0.62
N CYS A 180 -18.96 16.43 -1.67
CA CYS A 180 -18.22 17.20 -2.68
C CYS A 180 -18.17 16.42 -4.00
N CYS A 181 -18.08 17.11 -5.14
CA CYS A 181 -17.99 16.47 -6.47
C CYS A 181 -19.16 15.50 -6.81
N GLY A 182 -20.30 15.64 -6.14
CA GLY A 182 -21.43 14.73 -6.28
C GLY A 182 -21.32 13.43 -5.46
N GLU A 183 -20.25 13.27 -4.70
CA GLU A 183 -20.02 12.14 -3.80
C GLU A 183 -20.20 12.55 -2.34
N ASP A 184 -20.79 11.64 -1.56
CA ASP A 184 -20.88 11.78 -0.11
C ASP A 184 -19.55 11.37 0.53
N ARG A 185 -19.17 12.06 1.60
CA ARG A 185 -18.02 11.67 2.42
C ARG A 185 -18.24 10.24 2.93
N PRO A 186 -17.24 9.33 2.84
CA PRO A 186 -17.39 7.93 3.19
C PRO A 186 -17.42 7.69 4.71
N LEU A 187 -18.46 8.23 5.38
CA LEU A 187 -18.69 8.13 6.82
C LEU A 187 -19.16 6.73 7.25
N GLN A 188 -19.57 5.89 6.30
CA GLN A 188 -20.12 4.56 6.54
C GLN A 188 -19.11 3.53 7.08
N TYR A 189 -17.81 3.80 6.99
CA TYR A 189 -16.74 2.90 7.44
C TYR A 189 -16.33 3.13 8.90
N LYS A 190 -17.32 3.36 9.77
CA LYS A 190 -17.11 3.44 11.22
C LYS A 190 -16.68 2.11 11.82
N GLN A 191 -17.12 1.01 11.22
CA GLN A 191 -16.75 -0.35 11.57
C GLN A 191 -16.08 -0.93 10.34
N ASP A 192 -14.75 -0.91 10.32
CA ASP A 192 -13.93 -1.39 9.20
C ASP A 192 -14.49 -2.71 8.65
N PRO A 193 -14.61 -2.85 7.31
CA PRO A 193 -15.11 -4.09 6.76
C PRO A 193 -14.09 -5.18 7.07
N LYS A 194 -14.53 -6.18 7.82
CA LYS A 194 -13.72 -7.30 8.30
C LYS A 194 -14.40 -8.62 7.99
N LEU A 195 -13.60 -9.61 7.61
CA LEU A 195 -14.06 -10.98 7.42
C LEU A 195 -13.27 -11.92 8.32
N VAL A 196 -13.97 -12.74 9.10
CA VAL A 196 -13.36 -13.85 9.82
C VAL A 196 -13.36 -15.08 8.91
N VAL A 197 -12.17 -15.58 8.60
CA VAL A 197 -11.97 -16.84 7.89
C VAL A 197 -11.71 -17.93 8.91
N THR A 198 -12.48 -19.02 8.83
CA THR A 198 -12.37 -20.19 9.71
C THR A 198 -11.99 -21.43 8.91
N ALA A 199 -11.33 -22.39 9.57
CA ALA A 199 -11.02 -23.68 8.96
C ALA A 199 -12.30 -24.43 8.52
N GLY A 200 -12.21 -25.18 7.42
CA GLY A 200 -13.37 -25.63 6.67
C GLY A 200 -14.16 -26.81 7.26
N SER A 201 -13.60 -27.69 8.09
CA SER A 201 -14.31 -28.95 8.44
C SER A 201 -13.96 -29.70 9.74
N SER A 202 -13.13 -29.18 10.66
CA SER A 202 -13.10 -29.75 12.03
C SER A 202 -12.62 -28.74 13.08
N GLU A 203 -13.03 -28.93 14.34
CA GLU A 203 -12.57 -28.11 15.48
C GLU A 203 -11.05 -28.22 15.72
N GLU A 204 -10.41 -29.27 15.17
CA GLU A 204 -8.96 -29.50 15.23
C GLU A 204 -8.24 -29.11 13.92
N ASP A 205 -8.92 -28.42 12.99
CA ASP A 205 -8.35 -28.08 11.69
C ASP A 205 -7.74 -26.68 11.66
N PHE A 206 -6.87 -26.43 10.68
CA PHE A 206 -6.24 -25.14 10.43
C PHE A 206 -6.77 -24.50 9.16
N VAL A 207 -6.67 -23.18 9.06
CA VAL A 207 -7.04 -22.45 7.84
C VAL A 207 -6.10 -22.84 6.71
N THR A 208 -6.64 -23.44 5.65
CA THR A 208 -5.88 -23.75 4.43
C THR A 208 -5.81 -22.55 3.50
N VAL A 209 -4.88 -22.58 2.54
CA VAL A 209 -4.83 -21.60 1.45
C VAL A 209 -6.17 -21.52 0.73
N ARG A 210 -6.83 -22.66 0.48
CA ARG A 210 -8.12 -22.71 -0.19
C ARG A 210 -9.24 -22.05 0.61
N ASP A 211 -9.34 -22.35 1.90
CA ASP A 211 -10.37 -21.75 2.77
C ASP A 211 -10.28 -20.23 2.72
N PHE A 212 -9.05 -19.72 2.83
CA PHE A 212 -8.75 -18.31 2.76
C PHE A 212 -9.17 -17.67 1.44
N VAL A 213 -8.65 -18.15 0.31
CA VAL A 213 -8.94 -17.50 -0.99
C VAL A 213 -10.41 -17.64 -1.41
N SER A 214 -11.07 -18.74 -1.01
CA SER A 214 -12.48 -18.99 -1.34
C SER A 214 -13.42 -18.08 -0.55
N ALA A 215 -13.07 -17.73 0.70
CA ALA A 215 -13.82 -16.79 1.51
C ALA A 215 -13.52 -15.33 1.14
N ILE A 216 -12.24 -15.01 0.94
CA ILE A 216 -11.78 -13.63 0.73
C ILE A 216 -12.11 -13.11 -0.66
N HIS A 217 -12.00 -13.93 -1.72
CA HIS A 217 -12.23 -13.40 -3.07
C HIS A 217 -13.65 -12.85 -3.27
N PRO A 218 -14.74 -13.58 -2.95
CA PRO A 218 -16.09 -13.05 -3.10
C PRO A 218 -16.35 -11.83 -2.21
N TRP A 219 -15.77 -11.81 -1.00
CA TRP A 219 -15.87 -10.67 -0.09
C TRP A 219 -15.19 -9.41 -0.67
N LEU A 220 -13.97 -9.56 -1.22
CA LEU A 220 -13.28 -8.48 -1.93
C LEU A 220 -14.08 -7.97 -3.14
N MET A 221 -14.74 -8.88 -3.88
CA MET A 221 -15.60 -8.48 -5.00
C MET A 221 -16.83 -7.70 -4.55
N GLY A 222 -17.37 -8.00 -3.36
CA GLY A 222 -18.44 -7.20 -2.75
C GLY A 222 -18.01 -5.79 -2.33
N LEU A 223 -16.72 -5.58 -2.04
CA LEU A 223 -16.14 -4.30 -1.64
C LEU A 223 -15.46 -3.55 -2.81
N ARG A 224 -15.54 -4.10 -4.03
CA ARG A 224 -14.70 -3.67 -5.16
C ARG A 224 -14.82 -2.19 -5.46
N ASP A 225 -16.05 -1.68 -5.59
CA ASP A 225 -16.28 -0.29 -5.99
C ASP A 225 -15.80 0.69 -4.91
N ASP A 226 -15.96 0.32 -3.64
CA ASP A 226 -15.50 1.10 -2.50
C ASP A 226 -13.97 1.14 -2.42
N ILE A 227 -13.30 0.00 -2.61
CA ILE A 227 -11.84 -0.08 -2.70
C ILE A 227 -11.31 0.85 -3.80
N PHE A 228 -11.94 0.84 -4.98
CA PHE A 228 -11.52 1.69 -6.09
C PHE A 228 -11.73 3.18 -5.81
N LYS A 229 -12.86 3.56 -5.21
CA LYS A 229 -13.09 4.94 -4.79
C LYS A 229 -12.05 5.41 -3.77
N ALA A 230 -11.77 4.58 -2.77
CA ALA A 230 -10.73 4.87 -1.78
C ALA A 230 -9.36 5.08 -2.42
N ARG A 231 -8.99 4.23 -3.39
CA ARG A 231 -7.72 4.35 -4.12
C ARG A 231 -7.59 5.55 -5.02
N ILE A 232 -8.67 5.96 -5.68
CA ILE A 232 -8.67 7.15 -6.54
C ILE A 232 -8.32 8.38 -5.71
N VAL A 233 -8.85 8.44 -4.50
CA VAL A 233 -8.70 9.57 -3.58
C VAL A 233 -7.34 9.55 -2.87
N SER A 234 -6.84 8.38 -2.43
CA SER A 234 -5.57 8.28 -1.71
C SER A 234 -4.32 8.51 -2.57
N ARG A 235 -4.44 8.43 -3.90
CA ARG A 235 -3.34 8.73 -4.82
C ARG A 235 -3.27 10.23 -5.10
N GLU A 236 -2.33 10.93 -4.46
CA GLU A 236 -1.92 12.34 -4.70
C GLU A 236 -1.50 12.67 -6.17
N ARG A 237 -1.58 11.73 -7.11
CA ARG A 237 -1.24 11.94 -8.52
C ARG A 237 -2.46 11.80 -9.40
N PRO A 238 -3.07 12.91 -9.87
CA PRO A 238 -3.96 12.84 -11.02
C PRO A 238 -3.16 12.26 -12.19
N TYR A 239 -3.57 11.09 -12.67
CA TYR A 239 -3.02 10.46 -13.87
C TYR A 239 -3.23 11.42 -15.06
N TYR A 240 -2.20 12.17 -15.43
CA TYR A 240 -2.07 12.69 -16.79
C TYR A 240 -1.76 11.51 -17.71
N GLY A 241 -2.78 10.71 -18.03
CA GLY A 241 -2.62 9.54 -18.88
C GLY A 241 -3.69 8.46 -18.77
N GLY A 242 -4.96 8.81 -18.48
CA GLY A 242 -6.08 7.87 -18.47
C GLY A 242 -5.93 6.67 -17.52
N PRO A 243 -6.98 5.84 -17.35
CA PRO A 243 -6.76 4.49 -16.86
C PRO A 243 -5.92 3.76 -17.92
N PRO A 244 -4.77 3.16 -17.58
CA PRO A 244 -4.17 2.19 -18.48
C PRO A 244 -5.27 1.19 -18.85
N GLU A 245 -5.45 0.93 -20.13
CA GLU A 245 -6.29 -0.15 -20.66
C GLU A 245 -5.86 -1.54 -20.09
N GLU A 246 -4.77 -1.56 -19.31
CA GLU A 246 -4.15 -2.66 -18.60
C GLU A 246 -3.89 -2.39 -17.10
N ALA A 247 -4.67 -1.54 -16.42
CA ALA A 247 -4.54 -1.33 -14.96
C ALA A 247 -4.99 -2.58 -14.20
N ALA A 248 -4.18 -3.63 -14.27
CA ALA A 248 -4.38 -4.86 -13.52
C ALA A 248 -3.95 -4.63 -12.08
N TRP A 249 -4.82 -5.01 -11.16
CA TRP A 249 -4.58 -4.92 -9.72
C TRP A 249 -4.36 -6.30 -9.14
N MET A 250 -3.52 -6.38 -8.11
CA MET A 250 -3.11 -7.63 -7.47
C MET A 250 -3.51 -7.59 -6.00
N VAL A 251 -3.93 -8.73 -5.46
CA VAL A 251 -4.12 -8.88 -4.01
C VAL A 251 -2.77 -9.23 -3.40
N GLY A 252 -2.23 -8.33 -2.59
CA GLY A 252 -0.96 -8.47 -1.91
C GLY A 252 -1.08 -9.23 -0.58
N LEU A 253 -0.33 -10.34 -0.46
CA LEU A 253 -0.03 -10.95 0.83
C LEU A 253 1.40 -10.57 1.21
N HIS A 254 1.57 -9.81 2.29
CA HIS A 254 2.89 -9.36 2.72
C HIS A 254 3.79 -10.53 3.12
N VAL A 255 4.76 -10.85 2.26
CA VAL A 255 5.69 -11.99 2.36
C VAL A 255 6.57 -11.93 3.62
N SER A 256 6.84 -10.74 4.15
CA SER A 256 7.77 -10.52 5.27
C SER A 256 7.10 -9.96 6.53
N LEU A 257 5.78 -9.73 6.50
CA LEU A 257 5.06 -9.10 7.59
C LEU A 257 4.06 -10.05 8.23
N HIS A 258 3.58 -9.66 9.40
CA HIS A 258 2.58 -10.39 10.17
C HIS A 258 1.28 -10.55 9.37
N CYS A 259 0.68 -11.75 9.39
CA CYS A 259 -0.56 -12.04 8.65
C CYS A 259 -1.79 -11.27 9.18
N SER A 260 -1.65 -10.55 10.29
CA SER A 260 -2.64 -9.63 10.84
C SER A 260 -2.67 -8.27 10.15
N ARG A 261 -1.80 -8.03 9.16
CA ARG A 261 -1.86 -6.81 8.36
C ARG A 261 -3.05 -6.86 7.40
N PRO A 262 -3.64 -5.70 7.09
CA PRO A 262 -4.69 -5.62 6.09
C PRO A 262 -4.18 -6.07 4.73
N LEU A 263 -5.09 -6.58 3.90
CA LEU A 263 -4.82 -6.86 2.50
C LEU A 263 -4.61 -5.57 1.72
N GLU A 264 -3.59 -5.54 0.86
CA GLU A 264 -3.30 -4.42 -0.02
C GLU A 264 -3.67 -4.76 -1.46
N ILE A 265 -4.33 -3.85 -2.16
CA ILE A 265 -4.73 -4.02 -3.57
C ILE A 265 -3.75 -3.29 -4.49
N GLU A 266 -2.58 -3.86 -4.72
CA GLU A 266 -1.48 -3.17 -5.38
C GLU A 266 -1.61 -3.10 -6.90
N GLU A 267 -0.96 -2.11 -7.52
CA GLU A 267 -0.82 -2.10 -8.98
C GLU A 267 0.08 -3.26 -9.41
N LYS A 268 -0.35 -4.03 -10.42
CA LYS A 268 0.39 -5.23 -10.87
C LYS A 268 1.86 -4.95 -11.15
N ARG A 269 2.20 -3.79 -11.72
CA ARG A 269 3.59 -3.42 -11.99
C ARG A 269 4.43 -3.38 -10.71
N GLU A 270 3.91 -2.74 -9.67
CA GLU A 270 4.59 -2.62 -8.37
C GLU A 270 4.66 -3.98 -7.68
N TRP A 271 3.54 -4.70 -7.66
CA TRP A 271 3.48 -6.04 -7.10
C TRP A 271 4.49 -6.99 -7.77
N VAL A 272 4.57 -7.00 -9.11
CA VAL A 272 5.54 -7.83 -9.86
C VAL A 272 6.97 -7.42 -9.53
N ARG A 273 7.28 -6.13 -9.41
CA ARG A 273 8.62 -5.68 -9.00
C ARG A 273 9.01 -6.26 -7.64
N ASP A 274 8.07 -6.34 -6.72
CA ASP A 274 8.33 -6.83 -5.37
C ASP A 274 8.34 -8.37 -5.31
N HIS A 275 7.70 -9.04 -6.28
CA HIS A 275 7.62 -10.51 -6.43
C HIS A 275 8.48 -11.08 -7.56
N THR A 276 9.47 -10.33 -8.02
CA THR A 276 10.52 -10.82 -8.92
C THR A 276 11.85 -10.93 -8.17
N ARG A 277 12.70 -11.86 -8.60
CA ARG A 277 14.10 -11.86 -8.16
C ARG A 277 14.68 -10.52 -8.62
N PHE A 278 15.33 -9.77 -7.74
CA PHE A 278 15.97 -8.50 -8.08
C PHE A 278 16.94 -8.74 -9.25
N THR A 279 16.48 -8.48 -10.47
CA THR A 279 17.34 -8.27 -11.62
C THR A 279 17.59 -6.78 -11.64
N PRO A 280 18.80 -6.30 -11.33
CA PRO A 280 19.11 -4.89 -11.50
C PRO A 280 18.76 -4.51 -12.93
N ASP A 281 17.88 -3.53 -13.07
CA ASP A 281 17.45 -2.98 -14.34
C ASP A 281 18.70 -2.62 -15.19
N PRO A 282 18.86 -3.17 -16.41
CA PRO A 282 19.94 -2.79 -17.32
C PRO A 282 19.95 -1.29 -17.64
N SER A 283 18.80 -0.63 -17.49
CA SER A 283 18.61 0.81 -17.68
C SER A 283 18.70 1.64 -16.38
N SER A 284 18.96 0.99 -15.23
CA SER A 284 19.42 1.72 -14.04
C SER A 284 20.79 2.33 -14.35
N HIS A 285 20.86 3.66 -14.23
CA HIS A 285 22.08 4.46 -14.41
C HIS A 285 23.31 3.77 -13.83
N PRO A 286 24.49 3.87 -14.48
CA PRO A 286 25.68 3.12 -14.09
C PRO A 286 25.89 3.28 -12.58
N SER A 287 25.76 2.14 -11.89
CA SER A 287 25.89 2.03 -10.43
C SER A 287 26.97 2.99 -9.92
N HIS A 288 26.67 3.70 -8.83
CA HIS A 288 27.62 4.56 -8.12
C HIS A 288 28.98 3.86 -7.92
N SER A 289 29.00 2.52 -7.85
CA SER A 289 30.21 1.69 -7.85
C SER A 289 31.04 1.78 -9.16
N LYS A 290 30.42 1.71 -10.34
CA LYS A 290 31.12 1.86 -11.64
C LYS A 290 31.64 3.29 -11.81
N MET A 291 30.90 4.29 -11.34
CA MET A 291 31.36 5.68 -11.33
C MET A 291 32.55 5.87 -10.36
N ILE A 292 32.50 5.29 -9.17
CA ILE A 292 33.60 5.32 -8.18
C ILE A 292 34.83 4.59 -8.71
N GLU A 293 34.69 3.44 -9.38
CA GLU A 293 35.82 2.75 -10.00
C GLU A 293 36.45 3.55 -11.14
N LYS A 294 35.63 4.20 -11.97
CA LYS A 294 36.14 5.12 -13.00
C LYS A 294 36.90 6.30 -12.38
N ILE A 295 36.38 6.90 -11.31
CA ILE A 295 37.08 7.96 -10.57
C ILE A 295 38.39 7.45 -9.97
N ARG A 296 38.41 6.24 -9.41
CA ARG A 296 39.64 5.63 -8.85
C ARG A 296 40.68 5.37 -9.94
N ALA A 297 40.26 4.90 -11.12
CA ALA A 297 41.14 4.69 -12.27
C ALA A 297 41.72 6.02 -12.78
N ASP A 298 40.89 7.05 -12.94
CA ASP A 298 41.30 8.40 -13.34
C ASP A 298 42.31 9.01 -12.36
N ILE A 299 42.10 8.84 -11.05
CA ILE A 299 43.01 9.32 -10.01
C ILE A 299 44.34 8.55 -10.06
N ALA A 300 44.32 7.24 -10.29
CA ALA A 300 45.52 6.41 -10.41
C ALA A 300 46.35 6.79 -11.65
N GLU A 301 45.69 7.03 -12.80
CA GLU A 301 46.35 7.46 -14.03
C GLU A 301 46.97 8.86 -13.87
N LYS A 302 46.22 9.82 -13.30
CA LYS A 302 46.75 11.17 -13.00
C LYS A 302 47.91 11.15 -11.99
N ARG A 303 47.95 10.19 -11.07
CA ARG A 303 49.09 10.00 -10.17
C ARG A 303 50.30 9.43 -10.92
N LYS A 304 50.08 8.48 -11.82
CA LYS A 304 51.15 7.90 -12.65
C LYS A 304 51.78 8.97 -13.55
N LEU A 305 50.96 9.74 -14.28
CA LEU A 305 51.43 10.85 -15.12
C LEU A 305 52.18 11.94 -14.35
N ARG A 306 51.85 12.16 -13.07
CA ARG A 306 52.56 13.09 -12.19
C ARG A 306 53.91 12.55 -11.73
N ASN A 307 53.98 11.26 -11.39
CA ASN A 307 55.23 10.60 -11.01
C ASN A 307 56.19 10.46 -12.19
N ASP A 308 55.65 10.27 -13.40
CA ASP A 308 56.42 10.18 -14.65
C ASP A 308 56.85 11.56 -15.18
N GLY A 309 56.57 12.65 -14.44
CA GLY A 309 57.03 14.01 -14.76
C GLY A 309 56.26 14.71 -15.89
N VAL A 310 55.16 14.12 -16.37
CA VAL A 310 54.34 14.65 -17.47
C VAL A 310 53.32 15.69 -16.98
N LEU A 311 52.87 15.59 -15.72
CA LEU A 311 51.94 16.54 -15.10
C LEU A 311 52.63 17.33 -13.96
N LEU A 312 52.63 18.66 -14.03
CA LEU A 312 53.26 19.51 -13.00
C LEU A 312 52.59 19.32 -11.62
N PRO A 313 53.37 19.29 -10.52
CA PRO A 313 52.81 19.19 -9.18
C PRO A 313 51.93 20.40 -8.85
N PHE A 314 50.83 20.13 -8.15
CA PHE A 314 49.87 21.14 -7.70
C PHE A 314 50.60 22.11 -6.75
N LYS A 315 50.88 23.34 -7.20
CA LYS A 315 51.44 24.39 -6.34
C LYS A 315 50.36 24.86 -5.37
N ARG A 316 50.54 24.57 -4.08
CA ARG A 316 49.76 25.17 -3.01
C ARG A 316 50.09 26.67 -2.99
N THR A 317 49.13 27.53 -3.32
CA THR A 317 49.29 28.97 -3.20
C THR A 317 49.27 29.33 -1.71
N GLU A 318 50.44 29.67 -1.16
CA GLU A 318 50.53 30.34 0.14
C GLU A 318 50.04 31.79 -0.03
N GLY A 319 48.80 32.03 0.40
CA GLY A 319 48.21 33.36 0.50
C GLY A 319 48.49 33.98 1.86
N SER A 320 49.17 35.12 1.84
CA SER A 320 49.63 35.97 2.94
C SER A 320 48.69 36.08 4.15
N ARG A 321 49.18 35.68 5.33
CA ARG A 321 48.71 36.19 6.62
C ARG A 321 49.74 37.20 7.13
N SER A 322 49.48 38.48 6.92
CA SER A 322 50.22 39.57 7.56
C SER A 322 49.84 39.62 9.04
N SER A 323 50.82 39.37 9.92
CA SER A 323 50.68 39.58 11.37
C SER A 323 50.71 41.08 11.72
N PRO A 324 49.87 41.58 12.64
CA PRO A 324 50.02 42.93 13.18
C PRO A 324 51.18 42.99 14.20
N GLN A 325 51.99 44.04 14.12
CA GLN A 325 53.00 44.38 15.13
C GLN A 325 52.34 44.93 16.42
N PRO A 326 52.93 44.68 17.61
CA PRO A 326 52.46 45.25 18.87
C PRO A 326 52.91 46.71 19.02
N SER A 327 52.01 47.54 19.53
CA SER A 327 52.30 48.93 19.92
C SER A 327 52.44 49.01 21.44
N GLY A 328 53.54 49.64 21.88
CA GLY A 328 53.63 50.51 23.07
C GLY A 328 53.42 49.87 24.43
#